data_AF-A0A5C6TN37-F1
#
_entry.id   AF-A0A5C6TN37-F1
#
_cell.length_a   1.000
_cell.length_b   1.000
_cell.length_c   1.000
_cell.angle_alpha   90.00
_cell.angle_beta   90.00
_cell.angle_gamma   90.00
#
_symmetry.space_group_name_H-M   'P 1'
#
loop_
_entity.id
_entity.type
_entity.pdbx_description
1 polymer ?
#
loop_
_entity_poly.entity_id
_entity_poly.type
_entity_poly.pdbx_seq_one_letter_code
_entity_poly.pdbx_strand_id
1 'polypeptide(L)'
;MKWLERVGARDPAPADAVAAWLDERLAARLAVVGIQRLEELVYWIRTKGYHWYRGVPKIGPEGAARIVRWLREHEATLGALPYPALVPAARIDTAALTPPPRTGIVPLERFAPPSSLDGSTGLNRAPVERCKIKAADDYEAIQAWLRLRVQGTHTGGPTARRRNGSSSGP
;
A
#
# COMPACT_ATOMS: atom_id res chain seq x y z
N MET A 1 -1.03 -6.45 -39.51
CA MET A 1 -0.84 -6.96 -38.13
C MET A 1 0.52 -7.65 -37.98
N LYS A 2 1.64 -7.00 -38.36
CA LYS A 2 2.97 -7.63 -38.35
C LYS A 2 3.96 -6.66 -37.71
N TRP A 3 4.14 -6.76 -36.39
CA TRP A 3 4.98 -5.84 -35.61
C TRP A 3 5.82 -6.55 -34.53
N LEU A 4 5.91 -7.89 -34.57
CA LEU A 4 6.65 -8.71 -33.59
C LEU A 4 7.89 -9.41 -34.19
N GLU A 5 8.35 -9.05 -35.38
CA GLU A 5 9.38 -9.84 -36.10
C GLU A 5 10.81 -9.28 -36.04
N ARG A 6 11.16 -8.37 -35.12
CA ARG A 6 12.56 -7.93 -35.05
C ARG A 6 13.07 -7.47 -33.69
N VAL A 7 13.07 -8.39 -32.71
CA VAL A 7 14.18 -8.53 -31.75
C VAL A 7 14.41 -10.02 -31.56
N GLY A 8 15.52 -10.53 -32.09
CA GLY A 8 15.86 -11.95 -32.02
C GLY A 8 16.32 -12.36 -30.62
N ALA A 9 15.74 -13.47 -30.12
CA ALA A 9 16.32 -14.45 -29.19
C ALA A 9 16.90 -14.00 -27.83
N ARG A 10 16.79 -12.72 -27.44
CA ARG A 10 17.23 -12.24 -26.12
C ARG A 10 16.03 -11.76 -25.33
N ASP A 11 15.98 -12.08 -24.03
CA ASP A 11 14.96 -11.55 -23.12
C ASP A 11 15.26 -10.10 -22.72
N PRO A 12 14.24 -9.27 -22.45
CA PRO A 12 14.44 -7.90 -21.99
C PRO A 12 15.13 -7.87 -20.64
N ALA A 13 16.19 -7.07 -20.55
CA ALA A 13 16.91 -6.83 -19.31
C ALA A 13 16.46 -5.51 -18.66
N PRO A 14 16.51 -5.38 -17.32
CA PRO A 14 16.07 -4.17 -16.62
C PRO A 14 16.74 -2.87 -17.09
N ALA A 15 18.04 -2.95 -17.44
CA ALA A 15 18.83 -1.81 -17.90
C ALA A 15 18.58 -1.44 -19.38
N ASP A 16 17.80 -2.23 -20.12
CA ASP A 16 17.54 -1.95 -21.53
C ASP A 16 16.70 -0.68 -21.69
N ALA A 17 16.98 0.07 -22.75
CA ALA A 17 16.21 1.25 -23.11
C ALA A 17 14.76 0.87 -23.49
N VAL A 18 13.78 1.66 -23.04
CA VAL A 18 12.37 1.44 -23.39
C VAL A 18 12.12 1.50 -24.89
N ALA A 19 12.89 2.31 -25.63
CA ALA A 19 12.80 2.43 -27.09
C ALA A 19 13.26 1.18 -27.86
N ALA A 20 14.03 0.28 -27.23
CA ALA A 20 14.43 -0.98 -27.84
C ALA A 20 13.29 -2.02 -27.86
N TRP A 21 12.26 -1.83 -27.01
CA TRP A 21 11.22 -2.82 -26.73
C TRP A 21 9.80 -2.32 -26.99
N LEU A 22 9.59 -1.00 -26.92
CA LEU A 22 8.30 -0.35 -27.10
C LEU A 22 8.28 0.50 -28.38
N ASP A 23 7.08 0.79 -28.88
CA ASP A 23 6.89 1.69 -30.02
C ASP A 23 7.54 3.07 -29.77
N GLU A 24 8.16 3.65 -30.80
CA GLU A 24 8.87 4.93 -30.72
C GLU A 24 8.03 6.05 -30.09
N ARG A 25 6.74 6.14 -30.46
CA ARG A 25 5.85 7.18 -29.90
C ARG A 25 5.58 6.96 -28.43
N LEU A 26 5.57 5.69 -28.01
CA LEU A 26 5.37 5.32 -26.62
C LEU A 26 6.62 5.58 -25.79
N ALA A 27 7.79 5.19 -26.30
CA ALA A 27 9.09 5.48 -25.69
C ALA A 27 9.29 6.99 -25.51
N ALA A 28 8.95 7.79 -26.53
CA ALA A 28 9.00 9.26 -26.45
C ALA A 28 8.08 9.82 -25.34
N ARG A 29 6.88 9.26 -25.14
CA ARG A 29 5.97 9.69 -24.06
C ARG A 29 6.49 9.33 -22.68
N LEU A 30 7.11 8.16 -22.53
CA LEU A 30 7.75 7.73 -21.29
C LEU A 30 8.97 8.61 -20.97
N ALA A 31 9.75 8.98 -21.98
CA ALA A 31 10.90 9.86 -21.81
C ALA A 31 10.51 11.26 -21.29
N VAL A 32 9.34 11.78 -21.65
CA VAL A 32 8.82 13.08 -21.13
C VAL A 32 8.68 13.07 -19.60
N VAL A 33 8.43 11.91 -18.99
CA VAL A 33 8.34 11.76 -17.53
C VAL A 33 9.62 11.19 -16.91
N GLY A 34 10.72 11.16 -17.67
CA GLY A 34 12.02 10.69 -17.21
C GLY A 34 12.21 9.17 -17.20
N ILE A 35 11.31 8.41 -17.85
CA ILE A 35 11.43 6.94 -17.94
C ILE A 35 12.14 6.59 -19.25
N GLN A 36 13.38 6.11 -19.15
CA GLN A 36 14.22 5.72 -20.28
C GLN A 36 14.60 4.24 -20.28
N ARG A 37 14.63 3.59 -19.11
CA ARG A 37 14.95 2.15 -18.97
C ARG A 37 13.74 1.34 -18.48
N LEU A 38 13.74 0.04 -18.79
CA LEU A 38 12.65 -0.87 -18.38
C LEU A 38 12.50 -0.94 -16.85
N GLU A 39 13.60 -0.94 -16.11
CA GLU A 39 13.60 -0.91 -14.64
C GLU A 39 12.90 0.34 -14.07
N GLU A 40 13.06 1.49 -14.72
CA GLU A 40 12.44 2.75 -14.32
C GLU A 40 10.93 2.71 -14.55
N LEU A 41 10.50 2.09 -15.65
CA LEU A 41 9.09 1.85 -15.93
C LEU A 41 8.46 0.91 -14.89
N VAL A 42 9.14 -0.21 -14.59
CA VAL A 42 8.68 -1.18 -13.58
C VAL A 42 8.60 -0.51 -12.21
N TYR A 43 9.62 0.25 -11.82
CA TYR A 43 9.63 1.02 -10.58
C TYR A 43 8.48 2.02 -10.53
N TRP A 44 8.28 2.81 -11.59
CA TRP A 44 7.19 3.78 -11.68
C TRP A 44 5.82 3.13 -11.49
N ILE A 45 5.58 1.99 -12.15
CA ILE A 45 4.32 1.23 -12.03
C ILE A 45 4.14 0.70 -10.60
N ARG A 46 5.21 0.15 -9.98
CA ARG A 46 5.17 -0.31 -8.58
C ARG A 46 4.81 0.82 -7.62
N THR A 47 5.38 1.99 -7.80
CA THR A 47 5.17 3.15 -6.91
C THR A 47 3.81 3.81 -7.11
N LYS A 48 3.34 3.95 -8.36
CA LYS A 48 2.09 4.67 -8.67
C LYS A 48 0.86 3.75 -8.70
N GLY A 49 1.05 2.44 -8.77
CA GLY A 49 -0.03 1.45 -8.83
C GLY A 49 -0.83 1.51 -10.12
N TYR A 50 -2.06 1.00 -10.09
CA TYR A 50 -2.91 0.79 -11.27
C TYR A 50 -3.07 2.01 -12.18
N HIS A 51 -3.08 3.23 -11.62
CA HIS A 51 -3.28 4.47 -12.37
C HIS A 51 -1.99 5.18 -12.79
N TRP A 52 -0.85 4.49 -12.80
CA TRP A 52 0.47 5.06 -13.16
C TRP A 52 0.49 5.86 -14.46
N TYR A 53 -0.32 5.44 -15.45
CA TYR A 53 -0.41 6.06 -16.76
C TYR A 53 -1.01 7.48 -16.74
N ARG A 54 -1.75 7.85 -15.68
CA ARG A 54 -2.27 9.22 -15.52
C ARG A 54 -1.16 10.27 -15.40
N GLY A 55 0.02 9.85 -14.95
CA GLY A 55 1.20 10.70 -14.91
C GLY A 55 1.90 10.86 -16.26
N VAL A 56 1.53 10.08 -17.28
CA VAL A 56 2.21 10.07 -18.58
C VAL A 56 1.29 10.66 -19.66
N PRO A 57 1.71 11.75 -20.33
CA PRO A 57 0.89 12.39 -21.34
C PRO A 57 0.49 11.43 -22.48
N LYS A 58 -0.78 11.49 -22.87
CA LYS A 58 -1.32 10.76 -24.04
C LYS A 58 -1.22 9.24 -23.94
N ILE A 59 -1.04 8.67 -22.74
CA ILE A 59 -1.22 7.22 -22.50
C ILE A 59 -2.60 7.01 -21.88
N GLY A 60 -3.48 6.33 -22.61
CA GLY A 60 -4.80 5.90 -22.13
C GLY A 60 -4.76 4.56 -21.39
N PRO A 61 -5.87 4.15 -20.76
CA PRO A 61 -5.97 2.90 -20.01
C PRO A 61 -5.65 1.65 -20.86
N GLU A 62 -6.05 1.63 -22.13
CA GLU A 62 -5.77 0.50 -23.04
C GLU A 62 -4.28 0.36 -23.36
N GLY A 63 -3.61 1.49 -23.62
CA GLY A 63 -2.16 1.52 -23.84
C GLY A 63 -1.39 1.09 -22.59
N ALA A 64 -1.82 1.57 -21.42
CA ALA A 64 -1.27 1.16 -20.14
C ALA A 64 -1.44 -0.33 -19.88
N ALA A 65 -2.63 -0.88 -20.14
CA ALA A 65 -2.92 -2.30 -19.98
C ALA A 65 -2.07 -3.17 -20.91
N ARG A 66 -1.82 -2.71 -22.16
CA ARG A 66 -0.93 -3.41 -23.10
C ARG A 66 0.51 -3.47 -22.58
N ILE A 67 1.02 -2.37 -22.01
CA ILE A 67 2.36 -2.30 -21.41
C ILE A 67 2.45 -3.24 -20.21
N VAL A 68 1.47 -3.19 -19.31
CA VAL A 68 1.42 -4.07 -18.13
C VAL A 68 1.37 -5.54 -18.55
N ARG A 69 0.59 -5.89 -19.59
CA ARG A 69 0.56 -7.25 -20.12
C ARG A 69 1.93 -7.69 -20.64
N TRP A 70 2.59 -6.86 -21.45
CA TRP A 70 3.92 -7.15 -21.96
C TRP A 70 4.96 -7.32 -20.83
N LEU A 71 4.92 -6.47 -19.80
CA LEU A 71 5.79 -6.61 -18.62
C LEU A 71 5.56 -7.92 -17.88
N ARG A 72 4.31 -8.39 -17.78
CA ARG A 72 3.98 -9.68 -17.17
C ARG A 72 4.45 -10.86 -17.99
N GLU A 73 4.40 -10.78 -19.32
CA GLU A 73 4.95 -11.81 -20.20
C GLU A 73 6.47 -12.00 -20.00
N HIS A 74 7.17 -10.98 -19.48
CA HIS A 74 8.61 -10.99 -19.21
C HIS A 74 8.94 -10.85 -17.71
N GLU A 75 8.05 -11.32 -16.82
CA GLU A 75 8.25 -11.18 -15.37
C GLU A 75 9.48 -11.96 -14.85
N ALA A 76 9.93 -12.98 -15.59
CA ALA A 76 11.11 -13.77 -15.27
C ALA A 76 12.40 -12.93 -15.24
N THR A 77 12.49 -11.89 -16.08
CA THR A 77 13.67 -11.00 -16.15
C THR A 77 13.43 -9.61 -15.57
N LEU A 78 12.20 -9.08 -15.70
CA LEU A 78 11.85 -7.72 -15.25
C LEU A 78 11.26 -7.68 -13.83
N GLY A 79 10.90 -8.85 -13.29
CA GLY A 79 10.29 -9.03 -11.98
C GLY A 79 8.77 -8.79 -11.97
N ALA A 80 8.07 -9.55 -11.14
CA ALA A 80 6.61 -9.51 -11.05
C ALA A 80 6.08 -8.15 -10.52
N LEU A 81 5.10 -7.58 -11.23
CA LEU A 81 4.39 -6.39 -10.77
C LEU A 81 3.43 -6.76 -9.62
N PRO A 82 3.29 -5.89 -8.60
CA PRO A 82 2.44 -6.16 -7.45
C PRO A 82 0.97 -6.09 -7.87
N TYR A 83 0.12 -6.92 -7.24
CA TYR A 83 -1.31 -7.01 -7.56
C TYR A 83 -2.05 -5.65 -7.61
N PRO A 84 -1.80 -4.68 -6.71
CA PRO A 84 -2.40 -3.34 -6.79
C PRO A 84 -2.02 -2.51 -8.02
N ALA A 85 -0.98 -2.92 -8.77
CA ALA A 85 -0.65 -2.31 -10.07
C ALA A 85 -1.41 -2.95 -11.24
N LEU A 86 -2.00 -4.13 -11.04
CA LEU A 86 -2.65 -4.93 -12.08
C LEU A 86 -4.16 -4.74 -12.14
N VAL A 87 -4.78 -4.48 -10.99
CA VAL A 87 -6.23 -4.28 -10.88
C VAL A 87 -6.57 -2.98 -10.16
N PRO A 88 -7.65 -2.28 -10.56
CA PRO A 88 -8.12 -1.11 -9.81
C PRO A 88 -8.55 -1.54 -8.41
N ALA A 89 -8.31 -0.70 -7.40
CA ALA A 89 -8.65 -0.98 -6.01
C ALA A 89 -10.13 -1.36 -5.81
N ALA A 90 -11.05 -0.74 -6.58
CA ALA A 90 -12.48 -1.05 -6.54
C ALA A 90 -12.85 -2.47 -7.02
N ARG A 91 -11.93 -3.16 -7.72
CA ARG A 91 -12.09 -4.57 -8.15
C ARG A 91 -11.32 -5.54 -7.28
N ILE A 92 -10.58 -5.05 -6.29
CA ILE A 92 -9.92 -5.91 -5.31
C ILE A 92 -11.01 -6.38 -4.35
N ASP A 93 -11.41 -7.64 -4.49
CA ASP A 93 -12.26 -8.29 -3.51
C ASP A 93 -11.44 -8.59 -2.25
N THR A 94 -11.48 -7.65 -1.31
CA THR A 94 -10.80 -7.78 -0.02
C THR A 94 -11.41 -8.89 0.84
N ALA A 95 -12.69 -9.24 0.62
CA ALA A 95 -13.33 -10.35 1.30
C ALA A 95 -12.78 -11.69 0.81
N ALA A 96 -12.58 -11.86 -0.50
CA ALA A 96 -11.92 -13.05 -1.07
C ALA A 96 -10.45 -13.17 -0.65
N LEU A 97 -9.77 -12.04 -0.38
CA LEU A 97 -8.40 -12.01 0.15
C LEU A 97 -8.35 -12.19 1.67
N THR A 98 -9.49 -12.28 2.36
CA THR A 98 -9.56 -12.49 3.80
C THR A 98 -9.35 -13.98 4.09
N PRO A 99 -8.26 -14.37 4.78
CA PRO A 99 -8.07 -15.75 5.18
C PRO A 99 -9.23 -16.20 6.10
N PRO A 100 -9.61 -17.48 6.10
CA PRO A 100 -10.63 -17.97 7.00
C PRO A 100 -10.26 -17.68 8.46
N PRO A 101 -11.25 -17.50 9.36
CA PRO A 101 -11.01 -17.37 10.78
C PRO A 101 -10.12 -18.53 11.27
N ARG A 102 -9.12 -18.19 12.09
CA ARG A 102 -8.21 -19.18 12.65
C ARG A 102 -7.94 -18.87 14.11
N THR A 103 -7.70 -19.91 14.89
CA THR A 103 -7.14 -19.78 16.23
C THR A 103 -5.64 -19.47 16.13
N GLY A 104 -5.13 -18.63 17.03
CA GLY A 104 -3.73 -18.21 17.07
C GLY A 104 -3.51 -16.75 16.67
N ILE A 105 -2.30 -16.41 16.21
CA ILE A 105 -1.91 -15.02 15.92
C ILE A 105 -2.62 -14.54 14.66
N VAL A 106 -3.37 -13.45 14.77
CA VAL A 106 -4.04 -12.76 13.66
C VAL A 106 -3.75 -11.26 13.74
N PRO A 107 -3.81 -10.52 12.60
CA PRO A 107 -3.83 -9.06 12.63
C PRO A 107 -4.96 -8.55 13.53
N LEU A 108 -4.72 -7.40 14.16
CA LEU A 108 -5.65 -6.82 15.13
C LEU A 108 -7.04 -6.60 14.53
N GLU A 109 -7.14 -6.24 13.25
CA GLU A 109 -8.40 -6.01 12.54
C GLU A 109 -9.28 -7.27 12.45
N ARG A 110 -8.71 -8.45 12.70
CA ARG A 110 -9.40 -9.75 12.71
C ARG A 110 -9.40 -10.41 14.09
N PHE A 111 -8.91 -9.71 15.10
CA PHE A 111 -8.89 -10.23 16.46
C PHE A 111 -10.31 -10.27 17.02
N ALA A 112 -10.80 -11.47 17.32
CA ALA A 112 -12.09 -11.71 17.92
C ALA A 112 -11.91 -12.71 19.08
N PRO A 113 -11.70 -12.23 20.32
CA PRO A 113 -11.58 -13.13 21.47
C PRO A 113 -12.95 -13.76 21.78
N PRO A 114 -12.98 -14.94 22.43
CA PRO A 114 -14.19 -15.43 23.07
C PRO A 114 -14.75 -14.38 24.03
N SER A 115 -16.07 -14.26 24.15
CA SER A 115 -16.71 -13.26 25.04
C SER A 115 -16.27 -13.37 26.49
N SER A 116 -15.92 -14.58 26.96
CA SER A 116 -15.36 -14.77 28.31
C SER A 116 -13.96 -14.16 28.50
N LEU A 117 -13.30 -13.76 27.41
CA LEU A 117 -11.93 -13.24 27.36
C LEU A 117 -11.85 -11.90 26.60
N ASP A 118 -12.99 -11.24 26.35
CA ASP A 118 -13.02 -9.93 25.68
C ASP A 118 -12.60 -8.77 26.60
N GLY A 119 -12.50 -9.02 27.91
CA GLY A 119 -12.07 -8.05 28.91
C GLY A 119 -13.16 -7.07 29.37
N SER A 120 -14.42 -7.27 28.93
CA SER A 120 -15.57 -6.48 29.38
C SER A 120 -15.82 -6.58 30.90
N THR A 121 -15.50 -7.74 31.49
CA THR A 121 -15.64 -8.03 32.92
C THR A 121 -14.29 -8.12 33.66
N GLY A 122 -13.21 -7.65 33.04
CA GLY A 122 -11.86 -7.76 33.57
C GLY A 122 -11.61 -6.92 34.83
N LEU A 123 -10.80 -7.44 35.76
CA LEU A 123 -10.46 -6.78 37.03
C LEU A 123 -9.71 -5.44 36.86
N ASN A 124 -9.06 -5.23 35.70
CA ASN A 124 -8.31 -4.01 35.40
C ASN A 124 -9.17 -2.90 34.77
N ARG A 125 -10.50 -3.03 34.80
CA ARG A 125 -11.45 -2.03 34.30
C ARG A 125 -12.05 -1.26 35.46
N ALA A 126 -12.01 0.07 35.39
CA ALA A 126 -12.70 0.91 36.35
C ALA A 126 -14.21 0.91 36.06
N PRO A 127 -15.06 1.31 37.03
CA PRO A 127 -16.47 1.62 36.75
C PRO A 127 -16.61 2.56 35.54
N VAL A 128 -17.64 2.37 34.72
CA VAL A 128 -17.82 3.05 33.43
C VAL A 128 -17.78 4.57 33.58
N GLU A 129 -18.30 5.09 34.69
CA GLU A 129 -18.36 6.52 35.02
C GLU A 129 -16.96 7.12 35.23
N ARG A 130 -15.96 6.28 35.54
CA ARG A 130 -14.56 6.66 35.78
C ARG A 130 -13.67 6.39 34.56
N CYS A 131 -14.16 5.71 33.55
CA CYS A 131 -13.41 5.41 32.34
C CYS A 131 -13.17 6.69 31.51
N LYS A 132 -11.90 6.99 31.23
CA LYS A 132 -11.50 8.16 30.43
C LYS A 132 -11.69 7.96 28.92
N ILE A 133 -11.84 6.71 28.49
CA ILE A 133 -12.13 6.32 27.12
C ILE A 133 -13.45 5.55 27.11
N LYS A 134 -14.27 5.79 26.09
CA LYS A 134 -15.49 5.01 25.86
C LYS A 134 -15.11 3.69 25.18
N ALA A 135 -14.73 2.71 26.00
CA ALA A 135 -14.41 1.36 25.56
C ALA A 135 -15.09 0.35 26.50
N ALA A 136 -15.90 -0.54 25.92
CA ALA A 136 -16.64 -1.58 26.62
C ALA A 136 -15.81 -2.85 26.83
N ASP A 137 -14.85 -3.13 25.95
CA ASP A 137 -14.01 -4.33 25.97
C ASP A 137 -12.53 -3.96 25.71
N ASP A 138 -11.65 -4.96 25.66
CA ASP A 138 -10.21 -4.76 25.45
C ASP A 138 -9.90 -4.37 24.00
N TYR A 139 -10.68 -4.88 23.03
CA TYR A 139 -10.51 -4.55 21.63
C TYR A 139 -10.77 -3.06 21.38
N GLU A 140 -11.88 -2.53 21.88
CA GLU A 140 -12.21 -1.11 21.82
C GLU A 140 -11.17 -0.25 22.55
N ALA A 141 -10.62 -0.72 23.67
CA ALA A 141 -9.58 -0.01 24.42
C ALA A 141 -8.28 0.09 23.61
N ILE A 142 -7.84 -1.00 22.98
CA ILE A 142 -6.66 -1.03 22.09
C ILE A 142 -6.89 -0.10 20.89
N GLN A 143 -8.06 -0.17 20.26
CA GLN A 143 -8.42 0.68 19.13
C GLN A 143 -8.44 2.16 19.51
N ALA A 144 -8.99 2.51 20.67
CA ALA A 144 -8.98 3.87 21.19
C ALA A 144 -7.55 4.38 21.44
N TRP A 145 -6.69 3.53 22.03
CA TRP A 145 -5.28 3.86 22.25
C TRP A 145 -4.51 4.05 20.94
N LEU A 146 -4.73 3.21 19.93
CA LEU A 146 -4.10 3.34 18.62
C LEU A 146 -4.51 4.64 17.94
N ARG A 147 -5.80 4.99 17.94
CA ARG A 147 -6.29 6.25 17.33
C ARG A 147 -5.61 7.50 17.89
N LEU A 148 -5.28 7.51 19.18
CA LEU A 148 -4.53 8.61 19.80
C LEU A 148 -3.08 8.72 19.31
N ARG A 149 -2.54 7.67 18.69
CA ARG A 149 -1.17 7.60 18.19
C ARG A 149 -1.05 7.73 16.67
N VAL A 150 -2.13 7.63 15.91
CA VAL A 150 -2.12 7.74 14.42
C VAL A 150 -2.03 9.18 13.92
N GLN A 151 -1.26 10.04 14.57
CA GLN A 151 -0.76 11.27 13.95
C GLN A 151 0.78 11.25 13.96
N GLY A 152 1.35 10.83 12.83
CA GLY A 152 2.67 11.27 12.38
C GLY A 152 3.92 10.70 13.07
N THR A 153 4.01 9.41 13.42
CA THR A 153 5.31 8.82 13.79
C THR A 153 5.53 7.38 13.31
N HIS A 154 6.53 7.18 12.45
CA HIS A 154 7.48 6.09 12.66
C HIS A 154 8.38 6.56 13.82
N THR A 155 8.26 5.93 14.98
CA THR A 155 9.08 6.16 16.20
C THR A 155 9.25 7.62 16.65
N GLY A 156 8.33 8.14 17.47
CA GLY A 156 8.55 9.40 18.21
C GLY A 156 8.18 9.25 19.68
N GLY A 157 9.20 9.33 20.55
CA GLY A 157 9.02 9.41 22.00
C GLY A 157 8.37 10.75 22.41
N PRO A 158 7.62 10.80 23.53
CA PRO A 158 6.93 12.01 23.94
C PRO A 158 7.93 13.04 24.47
N THR A 159 8.13 14.13 23.74
CA THR A 159 8.65 15.36 24.33
C THR A 159 7.59 15.94 25.26
N ALA A 160 7.80 15.73 26.57
CA ALA A 160 6.99 16.30 27.62
C ALA A 160 7.08 17.84 27.59
N ARG A 161 5.99 18.51 27.20
CA ARG A 161 5.84 19.95 27.45
C ARG A 161 5.38 20.12 28.90
N ARG A 162 6.33 20.45 29.79
CA ARG A 162 6.05 20.89 31.17
C ARG A 162 5.02 22.02 31.16
N ARG A 163 3.94 21.85 31.93
CA ARG A 163 3.13 22.97 32.43
C ARG A 163 3.93 23.61 33.56
N ASN A 164 4.41 24.84 33.37
CA ASN A 164 4.81 25.67 34.50
C ASN A 164 3.54 26.23 35.13
N GLY A 165 3.26 25.78 36.35
CA GLY A 165 2.49 26.58 37.29
C GLY A 165 3.41 27.65 37.86
N SER A 166 2.89 28.88 37.94
CA SER A 166 3.42 29.93 38.80
C SER A 166 2.24 30.52 39.56
N SER A 167 2.17 30.22 40.84
CA SER A 167 1.38 30.92 41.85
C SER A 167 2.30 31.76 42.73
N SER A 168 1.72 32.78 43.37
CA SER A 168 2.26 33.75 44.35
C SER A 168 2.76 35.03 43.68
N GLY A 169 2.10 36.19 43.84
CA GLY A 169 1.84 36.93 45.09
C GLY A 169 2.96 37.96 45.28
N PRO A 170 2.75 39.17 45.84
CA PRO A 170 1.77 39.55 46.87
C PRO A 170 0.53 40.30 46.38
#